data_AF-A0A841C6E2-F1
#
_entry.id   AF-A0A841C6E2-F1
#
_cell.length_a   1.000
_cell.length_b   1.000
_cell.length_c   1.000
_cell.angle_alpha   90.00
_cell.angle_beta   90.00
_cell.angle_gamma   90.00
#
_symmetry.space_group_name_H-M   'P 1'
#
loop_
_entity.id
_entity.type
_entity.pdbx_description
1 polymer ?
#
loop_
_entity_poly.entity_id
_entity_poly.type
_entity_poly.pdbx_seq_one_letter_code
_entity_poly.pdbx_strand_id
1 'polypeptide(L)'
;MKIVYFSITGQTRRFIKKLGLSEDTFVEITQDYPDIEMAQPFILITPSYAEESPTQQCSQDVMNPVFEFMATGVNRTLCKGIVASGNRNFAGLYIYTAKELSAQYQIPIVYDFEMNGTTSDVEALKSVFKRLSDGAKLLVSEKQMYREHLEQI
;
A
#
# COMPACT_ATOMS: atom_id res chain seq x y z
N MET A 1 -1.89 -16.57 0.73
CA MET A 1 -1.67 -15.12 0.96
C MET A 1 -2.70 -14.35 0.13
N LYS A 2 -3.24 -13.22 0.61
CA LYS A 2 -4.17 -12.37 -0.16
C LYS A 2 -3.47 -11.11 -0.72
N ILE A 3 -4.15 -10.44 -1.64
CA ILE A 3 -3.89 -9.05 -2.01
C ILE A 3 -5.07 -8.23 -1.51
N VAL A 4 -4.81 -7.30 -0.58
CA VAL A 4 -5.80 -6.32 -0.13
C VAL A 4 -5.57 -5.03 -0.89
N TYR A 5 -6.63 -4.36 -1.34
CA TYR A 5 -6.46 -3.08 -2.03
C TYR A 5 -7.58 -2.09 -1.74
N PHE A 6 -7.29 -0.82 -1.94
CA PHE A 6 -8.27 0.26 -1.92
C PHE A 6 -8.27 1.02 -3.24
N SER A 7 -9.41 1.56 -3.65
CA SER A 7 -9.53 2.28 -4.92
C SER A 7 -10.64 3.32 -4.88
N ILE A 8 -10.25 4.60 -5.00
CA ILE A 8 -11.19 5.73 -5.07
C ILE A 8 -11.72 5.89 -6.50
N THR A 9 -10.86 6.31 -7.44
CA THR A 9 -11.26 6.62 -8.83
C THR A 9 -11.18 5.43 -9.80
N GLY A 10 -10.91 4.23 -9.28
CA GLY A 10 -10.85 2.99 -10.08
C GLY A 10 -9.47 2.67 -10.68
N GLN A 11 -8.45 3.53 -10.51
CA GLN A 11 -7.12 3.29 -11.09
C GLN A 11 -6.44 2.05 -10.50
N THR A 12 -6.43 1.90 -9.17
CA THR A 12 -5.93 0.68 -8.51
C THR A 12 -6.75 -0.53 -8.93
N ARG A 13 -8.09 -0.41 -8.97
CA ARG A 13 -8.99 -1.49 -9.42
C ARG A 13 -8.69 -1.94 -10.87
N ARG A 14 -8.32 -1.02 -11.76
CA ARG A 14 -7.84 -1.34 -13.12
C ARG A 14 -6.49 -2.04 -13.12
N PHE A 15 -5.57 -1.67 -12.23
CA PHE A 15 -4.29 -2.36 -12.08
C PHE A 15 -4.47 -3.79 -11.58
N ILE A 16 -5.31 -4.00 -10.55
CA ILE A 16 -5.66 -5.32 -10.01
C ILE A 16 -6.14 -6.27 -11.12
N LYS A 17 -7.05 -5.79 -11.99
CA LYS A 17 -7.56 -6.58 -13.12
C LYS A 17 -6.47 -7.05 -14.10
N LYS A 18 -5.38 -6.30 -14.25
CA LYS A 18 -4.25 -6.67 -15.13
C LYS A 18 -3.41 -7.81 -14.56
N LEU A 19 -3.51 -8.11 -13.25
CA LEU A 19 -2.74 -9.18 -12.63
C LEU A 19 -3.14 -10.57 -13.11
N GLY A 20 -4.39 -10.73 -13.56
CA GLY A 20 -4.89 -12.02 -14.08
C GLY A 20 -4.83 -13.17 -13.06
N LEU A 21 -4.89 -12.84 -11.77
CA LEU A 21 -4.98 -13.82 -10.69
C LEU A 21 -6.46 -14.15 -10.43
N SER A 22 -6.71 -15.26 -9.74
CA SER A 22 -8.06 -15.66 -9.36
C SER A 22 -8.71 -14.63 -8.44
N GLU A 23 -10.01 -14.36 -8.64
CA GLU A 23 -10.76 -13.32 -7.91
C GLU A 23 -10.72 -13.52 -6.38
N ASP A 24 -10.68 -14.78 -5.92
CA ASP A 24 -10.54 -15.11 -4.50
C ASP A 24 -9.19 -14.67 -3.91
N THR A 25 -8.20 -14.29 -4.72
CA THR A 25 -6.92 -13.73 -4.24
C THR A 25 -7.10 -12.34 -3.64
N PHE A 26 -8.13 -11.61 -4.05
CA PHE A 26 -8.30 -10.20 -3.75
C PHE A 26 -9.30 -9.94 -2.62
N VAL A 27 -9.03 -8.91 -1.83
CA VAL A 27 -9.99 -8.30 -0.89
C VAL A 27 -9.97 -6.80 -1.15
N GLU A 28 -11.13 -6.24 -1.43
CA GLU A 28 -11.27 -4.80 -1.61
C GLU A 28 -11.74 -4.15 -0.31
N ILE A 29 -10.98 -3.17 0.16
CA ILE A 29 -11.43 -2.23 1.19
C ILE A 29 -12.42 -1.29 0.51
N THR A 30 -13.56 -1.03 1.15
CA THR A 30 -14.53 -0.02 0.71
C THR A 30 -14.73 1.04 1.78
N GLN A 31 -15.31 2.17 1.41
CA GLN A 31 -15.65 3.21 2.39
C GLN A 31 -16.72 2.73 3.39
N ASP A 32 -17.64 1.87 2.95
CA ASP A 32 -18.75 1.39 3.79
C ASP A 32 -18.34 0.25 4.72
N TYR A 33 -17.28 -0.50 4.37
CA TYR A 33 -16.80 -1.66 5.12
C TYR A 33 -15.27 -1.67 5.23
N PRO A 34 -14.67 -0.70 5.94
CA PRO A 34 -13.23 -0.62 6.11
C PRO A 34 -12.69 -1.62 7.15
N ASP A 35 -13.54 -2.13 8.04
CA ASP A 35 -13.18 -2.90 9.23
C ASP A 35 -13.11 -4.43 8.99
N ILE A 36 -12.68 -4.84 7.80
CA ILE A 36 -12.54 -6.26 7.44
C ILE A 36 -11.36 -6.87 8.21
N GLU A 37 -11.61 -7.87 9.06
CA GLU A 37 -10.54 -8.63 9.72
C GLU A 37 -9.99 -9.74 8.82
N MET A 38 -8.66 -9.74 8.63
CA MET A 38 -7.97 -10.72 7.81
C MET A 38 -7.60 -11.97 8.63
N ALA A 39 -7.84 -13.15 8.06
CA ALA A 39 -7.48 -14.43 8.68
C ALA A 39 -6.12 -14.99 8.22
N GLN A 40 -5.47 -14.36 7.24
CA GLN A 40 -4.21 -14.84 6.67
C GLN A 40 -3.32 -13.69 6.18
N PRO A 41 -2.01 -13.93 5.97
CA PRO A 41 -1.09 -12.92 5.46
C PRO A 41 -1.55 -12.30 4.14
N PHE A 42 -1.23 -11.01 3.94
CA PHE A 42 -1.57 -10.27 2.74
C PHE A 42 -0.52 -9.21 2.37
N ILE A 43 -0.58 -8.70 1.14
CA ILE A 43 0.05 -7.43 0.75
C ILE A 43 -1.03 -6.36 0.57
N LEU A 44 -0.74 -5.14 0.98
CA LEU A 44 -1.65 -4.00 0.79
C LEU A 44 -1.26 -3.24 -0.49
N ILE A 45 -2.24 -2.97 -1.36
CA ILE A 45 -2.08 -2.08 -2.51
C ILE A 45 -2.93 -0.83 -2.29
N THR A 46 -2.28 0.31 -2.05
CA THR A 46 -2.98 1.55 -1.72
C THR A 46 -2.62 2.66 -2.70
N PRO A 47 -3.61 3.42 -3.21
CA PRO A 47 -3.34 4.70 -3.85
C PRO A 47 -2.88 5.71 -2.81
N SER A 48 -2.42 6.86 -3.29
CA SER A 48 -2.01 7.97 -2.43
C SER A 48 -2.89 9.18 -2.68
N TYR A 49 -3.50 9.65 -1.62
CA TYR A 49 -4.24 10.90 -1.56
C TYR A 49 -3.79 11.59 -0.28
N ALA A 50 -3.03 12.66 -0.44
CA ALA A 50 -2.54 13.48 0.65
C ALA A 50 -2.93 14.91 0.34
N GLU A 51 -3.44 15.61 1.35
CA GLU A 51 -3.62 17.06 1.25
C GLU A 51 -2.33 17.75 1.67
N GLU A 52 -1.92 18.75 0.89
CA GLU A 52 -0.86 19.66 1.26
C GLU A 52 -1.51 20.87 1.93
N SER A 53 -1.38 20.97 3.25
CA SER A 53 -1.67 22.20 3.97
C SER A 53 -0.35 22.92 4.30
N PRO A 54 -0.37 24.25 4.54
CA PRO A 54 0.83 25.01 4.92
C PRO A 54 1.56 24.45 6.16
N THR A 55 0.87 23.65 6.98
CA THR A 55 1.37 23.19 8.27
C THR A 55 1.59 21.68 8.34
N GLN A 56 0.96 20.88 7.47
CA GLN A 56 1.03 19.43 7.54
C GLN A 56 0.60 18.76 6.23
N GLN A 57 1.25 17.63 5.93
CA GLN A 57 0.82 16.68 4.92
C GLN A 57 0.13 15.51 5.62
N CYS A 58 -1.12 15.20 5.23
CA CYS A 58 -1.92 14.16 5.87
C CYS A 58 -2.71 13.38 4.81
N SER A 59 -2.68 12.06 4.86
CA SER A 59 -3.55 11.22 4.02
C SER A 59 -4.85 10.81 4.71
N GLN A 60 -4.95 10.89 6.04
CA GLN A 60 -6.06 10.28 6.78
C GLN A 60 -7.42 10.82 6.34
N ASP A 61 -7.55 12.08 5.95
CA ASP A 61 -8.86 12.65 5.56
C ASP A 61 -9.51 11.89 4.38
N VAL A 62 -8.71 11.49 3.38
CA VAL A 62 -9.19 10.80 2.18
C VAL A 62 -8.98 9.28 2.28
N MET A 63 -7.93 8.86 2.98
CA MET A 63 -7.48 7.48 3.05
C MET A 63 -7.86 6.77 4.35
N ASN A 64 -8.71 7.38 5.19
CA ASN A 64 -9.20 6.82 6.45
C ASN A 64 -9.61 5.33 6.36
N PRO A 65 -10.34 4.87 5.31
CA PRO A 65 -10.69 3.45 5.19
C PRO A 65 -9.49 2.50 5.24
N VAL A 66 -8.34 2.90 4.71
CA VAL A 66 -7.11 2.10 4.73
C VAL A 66 -6.48 2.10 6.12
N PHE A 67 -6.50 3.24 6.82
CA PHE A 67 -5.99 3.34 8.19
C PHE A 67 -6.85 2.55 9.17
N GLU A 68 -8.17 2.64 9.06
CA GLU A 68 -9.13 1.85 9.84
C GLU A 68 -8.92 0.35 9.58
N PHE A 69 -8.85 -0.07 8.31
CA PHE A 69 -8.53 -1.46 7.96
C PHE A 69 -7.24 -1.95 8.62
N MET A 70 -6.17 -1.14 8.62
CA MET A 70 -4.91 -1.51 9.24
C MET A 70 -4.98 -1.56 10.78
N ALA A 71 -5.85 -0.76 11.39
CA ALA A 71 -6.10 -0.75 12.83
C ALA A 71 -6.99 -1.92 13.30
N THR A 72 -7.78 -2.53 12.41
CA THR A 72 -8.68 -3.64 12.72
C THR A 72 -7.93 -4.91 13.13
N GLY A 73 -8.30 -5.46 14.29
CA GLY A 73 -7.84 -6.75 14.79
C GLY A 73 -6.32 -6.89 14.74
N VAL A 74 -5.86 -7.93 14.04
CA VAL A 74 -4.43 -8.23 13.86
C VAL A 74 -3.91 -7.89 12.46
N ASN A 75 -4.65 -7.13 11.65
CA ASN A 75 -4.34 -6.88 10.24
C ASN A 75 -2.93 -6.34 10.01
N ARG A 76 -2.49 -5.36 10.81
CA ARG A 76 -1.12 -4.83 10.73
C ARG A 76 -0.02 -5.89 10.84
N THR A 77 -0.23 -6.96 11.60
CA THR A 77 0.75 -8.05 11.78
C THR A 77 0.74 -9.06 10.62
N LEU A 78 -0.40 -9.15 9.93
CA LEU A 78 -0.60 -10.02 8.78
C LEU A 78 -0.14 -9.36 7.47
N CYS A 79 -0.08 -8.04 7.42
CA CYS A 79 0.46 -7.30 6.28
C CYS A 79 1.96 -7.57 6.10
N LYS A 80 2.34 -8.10 4.95
CA LYS A 80 3.73 -8.48 4.61
C LYS A 80 4.44 -7.45 3.75
N GLY A 81 3.76 -6.38 3.34
CA GLY A 81 4.35 -5.30 2.56
C GLY A 81 3.28 -4.41 1.95
N ILE A 82 3.68 -3.17 1.65
CA ILE A 82 2.84 -2.16 1.00
C ILE A 82 3.32 -1.98 -0.44
N VAL A 83 2.39 -2.01 -1.38
CA VAL A 83 2.59 -1.62 -2.77
C VAL A 83 1.86 -0.30 -2.98
N ALA A 84 2.59 0.73 -3.38
CA ALA A 84 2.06 2.07 -3.45
C ALA A 84 1.72 2.46 -4.89
N SER A 85 0.51 2.98 -5.10
CA SER A 85 0.15 3.69 -6.34
C SER A 85 0.18 5.19 -6.07
N GLY A 86 0.74 5.94 -7.00
CA GLY A 86 0.82 7.40 -6.93
C GLY A 86 0.88 8.05 -8.30
N ASN A 87 1.25 9.32 -8.32
CA ASN A 87 1.53 10.08 -9.53
C ASN A 87 2.73 10.99 -9.26
N ARG A 88 3.80 10.85 -10.04
CA ARG A 88 5.07 11.57 -9.80
C ARG A 88 4.94 13.07 -10.00
N ASN A 89 3.88 13.54 -10.65
CA ASN A 89 3.57 14.98 -10.75
C ASN A 89 3.36 15.63 -9.37
N PHE A 90 3.13 14.84 -8.32
CA PHE A 90 3.01 15.32 -6.94
C PHE A 90 4.36 15.38 -6.18
N ALA A 91 5.49 15.14 -6.87
CA ALA A 91 6.84 15.32 -6.33
C ALA A 91 7.04 14.67 -4.94
N GLY A 92 7.25 15.47 -3.89
CA GLY A 92 7.48 14.98 -2.52
C GLY A 92 6.33 14.16 -1.94
N LEU A 93 5.10 14.37 -2.45
CA LEU A 93 3.90 13.63 -2.07
C LEU A 93 3.71 12.35 -2.89
N TYR A 94 4.63 12.02 -3.79
CA TYR A 94 4.61 10.73 -4.45
C TYR A 94 4.61 9.62 -3.40
N ILE A 95 3.62 8.72 -3.50
CA ILE A 95 3.36 7.59 -2.60
C ILE A 95 3.18 7.94 -1.10
N TYR A 96 2.81 9.18 -0.78
CA TYR A 96 2.81 9.68 0.61
C TYR A 96 2.00 8.82 1.58
N THR A 97 0.80 8.37 1.20
CA THR A 97 -0.01 7.50 2.07
C THR A 97 0.71 6.20 2.44
N ALA A 98 1.44 5.59 1.51
CA ALA A 98 2.22 4.40 1.80
C ALA A 98 3.39 4.70 2.75
N LYS A 99 4.01 5.89 2.64
CA LYS A 99 5.05 6.35 3.57
C LYS A 99 4.51 6.51 4.99
N GLU A 100 3.35 7.14 5.13
CA GLU A 100 2.68 7.28 6.44
C GLU A 100 2.35 5.91 7.06
N LEU A 101 1.74 5.01 6.29
CA LEU A 101 1.45 3.64 6.75
C LEU A 101 2.72 2.87 7.12
N SER A 102 3.77 3.00 6.32
CA SER A 102 5.08 2.38 6.58
C SER A 102 5.69 2.90 7.87
N ALA A 103 5.66 4.21 8.10
CA ALA A 103 6.19 4.82 9.31
C ALA A 103 5.36 4.44 10.55
N GLN A 104 4.03 4.46 10.44
CA GLN A 104 3.14 4.16 11.56
C GLN A 104 3.19 2.69 11.99
N TYR A 105 3.21 1.76 11.03
CA TYR A 105 3.09 0.32 11.31
C TYR A 105 4.40 -0.46 11.13
N GLN A 106 5.49 0.21 10.72
CA GLN A 106 6.79 -0.41 10.48
C GLN A 106 6.72 -1.52 9.40
N ILE A 107 5.88 -1.32 8.39
CA ILE A 107 5.67 -2.27 7.29
C ILE A 107 6.40 -1.75 6.05
N PRO A 108 7.28 -2.55 5.41
CA PRO A 108 8.05 -2.09 4.27
C PRO A 108 7.19 -1.82 3.03
N ILE A 109 7.50 -0.73 2.33
CA ILE A 109 7.07 -0.50 0.96
C ILE A 109 7.92 -1.40 0.05
N VAL A 110 7.29 -2.35 -0.62
CA VAL A 110 7.96 -3.39 -1.43
C VAL A 110 7.96 -3.08 -2.92
N TYR A 111 7.09 -2.17 -3.37
CA TYR A 111 7.00 -1.71 -4.74
C TYR A 111 6.17 -0.43 -4.85
N ASP A 112 6.44 0.39 -5.86
CA ASP A 112 5.64 1.57 -6.23
C ASP A 112 5.38 1.61 -7.74
N PHE A 113 4.25 2.18 -8.14
CA PHE A 113 3.93 2.41 -9.55
C PHE A 113 3.06 3.66 -9.74
N GLU A 114 2.90 4.09 -10.99
CA GLU A 114 2.07 5.26 -11.31
C GLU A 114 0.68 4.87 -11.83
N MET A 115 -0.33 5.59 -11.37
CA MET A 115 -1.70 5.53 -11.89
C MET A 115 -2.26 4.10 -11.87
N ASN A 116 -2.52 3.50 -13.04
CA ASN A 116 -3.03 2.14 -13.16
C ASN A 116 -1.97 1.11 -13.59
N GLY A 117 -0.69 1.47 -13.50
CA GLY A 117 0.45 0.62 -13.77
C GLY A 117 0.66 0.24 -15.25
N THR A 118 1.90 -0.06 -15.56
CA THR A 118 2.39 -0.62 -16.82
C THR A 118 2.41 -2.14 -16.78
N THR A 119 2.71 -2.77 -17.92
CA THR A 119 2.95 -4.22 -17.98
C THR A 119 4.14 -4.63 -17.11
N SER A 120 5.18 -3.79 -17.04
CA SER A 120 6.33 -4.04 -16.17
C SER A 120 5.96 -4.04 -14.69
N ASP A 121 5.06 -3.13 -14.28
CA ASP A 121 4.56 -3.06 -12.90
C ASP A 121 3.75 -4.31 -12.52
N VAL A 122 2.97 -4.83 -13.48
CA VAL A 122 2.22 -6.07 -13.32
C VAL A 122 3.16 -7.26 -13.09
N GLU A 123 4.20 -7.41 -13.92
CA GLU A 123 5.16 -8.51 -13.79
C GLU A 123 6.01 -8.40 -12.52
N ALA A 124 6.41 -7.17 -12.15
CA ALA A 124 7.10 -6.92 -10.90
C ALA A 124 6.23 -7.29 -9.68
N LEU A 125 4.95 -6.91 -9.69
CA LEU A 125 4.04 -7.26 -8.59
C LEU A 125 3.80 -8.77 -8.50
N LYS A 126 3.61 -9.47 -9.62
CA LYS A 126 3.49 -10.94 -9.61
C LYS A 126 4.72 -11.59 -8.99
N SER A 127 5.92 -11.09 -9.31
CA SER A 127 7.17 -11.57 -8.73
C SER A 127 7.24 -11.29 -7.22
N VAL A 128 6.90 -10.07 -6.78
CA VAL A 128 6.83 -9.71 -5.34
C VAL A 128 5.84 -10.61 -4.60
N PHE A 129 4.63 -10.76 -5.13
CA PHE A 129 3.57 -11.58 -4.54
C PHE A 129 4.00 -13.05 -4.43
N LYS A 130 4.62 -13.61 -5.46
CA LYS A 130 5.14 -14.97 -5.43
C LYS A 130 6.20 -15.14 -4.33
N ARG A 131 7.22 -14.27 -4.30
CA ARG A 131 8.30 -14.36 -3.30
C ARG A 131 7.78 -14.29 -1.87
N LEU A 132 6.88 -13.35 -1.59
CA LEU A 132 6.29 -13.21 -0.26
C LEU A 132 5.37 -14.38 0.10
N SER A 133 4.65 -14.95 -0.88
CA SER A 133 3.86 -16.17 -0.67
C SER A 133 4.74 -17.37 -0.33
N ASP A 134 5.91 -17.46 -0.94
CA ASP A 134 6.92 -18.51 -0.70
C ASP A 134 7.69 -18.30 0.63
N GLY A 135 7.32 -17.29 1.44
CA GLY A 135 7.92 -17.04 2.74
C GLY A 135 9.24 -16.27 2.71
N ALA A 136 9.57 -15.61 1.59
CA ALA A 136 10.75 -14.76 1.52
C ALA A 136 10.68 -13.68 2.61
N LYS A 137 11.73 -13.59 3.43
CA LYS A 137 11.88 -12.47 4.37
C LYS A 137 12.29 -11.24 3.59
N LEU A 138 11.61 -10.13 3.80
CA LEU A 138 12.05 -8.84 3.29
C LEU A 138 13.33 -8.46 4.04
N LEU A 139 14.43 -8.34 3.31
CA LEU A 139 15.66 -7.75 3.83
C LEU A 139 15.43 -6.24 3.90
N VAL A 140 14.88 -5.77 5.02
CA VAL A 140 14.86 -4.34 5.30
C VAL A 140 16.29 -3.95 5.63
N SER A 141 16.99 -3.32 4.68
CA SER A 141 18.27 -2.71 5.01
C SER A 141 18.00 -1.57 6.01
N GLU A 142 18.80 -1.46 7.08
CA GLU A 142 18.66 -0.42 8.10
C GLU A 142 18.61 1.01 7.49
N LYS A 143 19.16 1.19 6.28
CA LYS A 143 19.10 2.43 5.50
C LYS A 143 17.70 2.84 5.03
N GLN A 144 16.74 1.91 4.92
CA GLN A 144 15.36 2.22 4.52
C GLN A 144 14.52 2.73 5.71
N MET A 145 14.94 2.45 6.94
CA MET A 145 14.21 2.79 8.17
C MET A 145 14.46 4.24 8.63
N TYR A 146 15.49 4.92 8.10
CA TYR A 146 16.05 6.14 8.71
C TYR A 146 16.10 7.41 7.84
N ARG A 147 15.52 7.45 6.63
CA ARG A 147 15.69 8.63 5.73
C ARG A 147 14.56 9.64 5.63
N GLU A 148 13.54 9.59 6.49
CA GLU A 148 12.54 10.68 6.54
C GLU A 148 12.28 11.24 7.95
N HIS A 149 13.05 10.84 8.98
CA HIS A 149 12.90 11.40 10.34
C HIS A 149 13.84 12.58 10.66
N LEU A 150 14.64 13.09 9.70
CA LEU A 150 15.60 14.17 9.93
C LEU A 150 15.71 15.23 8.81
N GLU A 151 14.75 15.32 7.90
CA GLU A 151 14.63 16.50 7.00
C GLU A 151 13.44 17.40 7.37
N GLN A 152 13.12 17.46 8.67
CA GLN A 152 12.42 18.57 9.31
C GLN A 152 13.30 19.24 10.37
N ILE A 153 14.49 19.67 9.96
CA ILE A 153 15.17 20.88 10.49
C ILE A 153 15.38 21.81 9.31
#